data_AF-A0A382FEG1-F1
#
_entry.id   AF-A0A382FEG1-F1
#
_cell.length_a   1.000
_cell.length_b   1.000
_cell.length_c   1.000
_cell.angle_alpha   90.00
_cell.angle_beta   90.00
_cell.angle_gamma   90.00
#
_symmetry.space_group_name_H-M   'P 1'
#
loop_
_entity.id
_entity.type
_entity.pdbx_description
1 polymer ?
#
loop_
_entity_poly.entity_id
_entity_poly.type
_entity_poly.pdbx_seq_one_letter_code
_entity_poly.pdbx_strand_id
1 'polypeptide(L)'
;MSEALKSEPFIFNRKQDIVDEQSSELTEFFILIDKIRTANRDLLNSRNLVYDYRYTEKFQEAKSMATADSAYLAEQVNAFYNRYSFAKDKADWNLFLKPVSQGGPEYSLQDFENEILQICRNRWAVGILDIQKSKVISIDLAVDQGDIPTLFKPVELNDLNQAWTDARVDITKLYSDETDVRRDLGYDLIIEFMKPNLIYDKETTERRQKARQDRIPRSQGIVLKDEMIVNANQRI
;
A
#
# COMPACT_ATOMS: atom_id res chain seq x y z
N MET A 1 12.00 -31.19 -3.37
CA MET A 1 10.62 -31.04 -2.80
C MET A 1 9.70 -32.03 -3.48
N SER A 2 8.82 -32.70 -2.72
CA SER A 2 7.86 -33.66 -3.28
C SER A 2 6.76 -32.94 -4.07
N GLU A 3 6.37 -33.50 -5.21
CA GLU A 3 5.27 -33.00 -6.05
C GLU A 3 3.95 -32.85 -5.27
N ALA A 4 3.73 -33.75 -4.31
CA ALA A 4 2.60 -33.71 -3.38
C ALA A 4 2.58 -32.49 -2.44
N LEU A 5 3.71 -31.85 -2.16
CA LEU A 5 3.72 -30.59 -1.39
C LEU A 5 3.33 -29.41 -2.26
N LYS A 6 3.78 -29.40 -3.52
CA LYS A 6 3.45 -28.34 -4.48
C LYS A 6 1.96 -28.34 -4.85
N SER A 7 1.30 -29.50 -4.76
CA SER A 7 -0.14 -29.61 -4.99
C SER A 7 -1.01 -29.07 -3.84
N GLU A 8 -0.45 -28.86 -2.64
CA GLU A 8 -1.21 -28.32 -1.51
C GLU A 8 -1.17 -26.78 -1.56
N PRO A 9 -2.30 -26.10 -1.77
CA PRO A 9 -2.31 -24.65 -1.93
C PRO A 9 -1.90 -23.91 -0.66
N PHE A 10 -1.16 -22.82 -0.82
CA PHE A 10 -1.05 -21.81 0.24
C PHE A 10 -2.38 -21.09 0.37
N ILE A 11 -2.80 -20.83 1.59
CA ILE A 11 -4.11 -20.25 1.89
C ILE A 11 -3.92 -18.81 2.31
N PHE A 12 -4.72 -17.92 1.74
CA PHE A 12 -4.71 -16.50 2.03
C PHE A 12 -6.12 -16.03 2.33
N ASN A 13 -6.24 -15.12 3.28
CA ASN A 13 -7.50 -14.45 3.59
C ASN A 13 -7.49 -13.05 2.96
N ARG A 14 -8.48 -12.75 2.12
CA ARG A 14 -8.66 -11.38 1.62
C ARG A 14 -9.25 -10.51 2.74
N LYS A 15 -8.57 -9.40 3.02
CA LYS A 15 -8.87 -8.48 4.13
C LYS A 15 -9.32 -7.14 3.58
N GLN A 16 -10.65 -6.94 3.55
CA GLN A 16 -11.27 -5.71 3.10
C GLN A 16 -11.07 -4.57 4.10
N ASP A 17 -11.03 -4.89 5.39
CA ASP A 17 -10.69 -3.99 6.49
C ASP A 17 -9.35 -3.26 6.26
N ILE A 18 -8.32 -3.96 5.76
CA ILE A 18 -7.04 -3.33 5.40
C ILE A 18 -7.22 -2.31 4.26
N VAL A 19 -8.00 -2.64 3.24
CA VAL A 19 -8.25 -1.73 2.11
C VAL A 19 -8.99 -0.48 2.57
N ASP A 20 -10.00 -0.65 3.42
CA ASP A 20 -10.81 0.44 3.94
C ASP A 20 -9.99 1.35 4.86
N GLU A 21 -9.21 0.76 5.78
CA GLU A 21 -8.31 1.49 6.67
C GLU A 21 -7.27 2.30 5.88
N GLN A 22 -6.54 1.66 4.94
CA GLN A 22 -5.52 2.37 4.16
C GLN A 22 -6.10 3.44 3.22
N SER A 23 -7.32 3.22 2.71
CA SER A 23 -8.03 4.25 1.94
C SER A 23 -8.39 5.45 2.81
N SER A 24 -8.87 5.21 4.04
CA SER A 24 -9.18 6.26 5.01
C SER A 24 -7.94 7.04 5.42
N GLU A 25 -6.83 6.36 5.70
CA GLU A 25 -5.54 6.98 6.05
C GLU A 25 -5.00 7.89 4.94
N LEU A 26 -5.14 7.48 3.67
CA LEU A 26 -4.77 8.31 2.53
C LEU A 26 -5.67 9.56 2.43
N THR A 27 -6.98 9.44 2.64
CA THR A 27 -7.88 10.59 2.66
C THR A 27 -7.57 11.55 3.81
N GLU A 28 -7.30 11.02 5.01
CA GLU A 28 -6.89 11.83 6.16
C GLU A 28 -5.59 12.60 5.91
N PHE A 29 -4.64 11.97 5.21
CA PHE A 29 -3.40 12.62 4.78
C PHE A 29 -3.68 13.86 3.92
N PHE A 30 -4.55 13.75 2.91
CA PHE A 30 -4.91 14.89 2.05
C PHE A 30 -5.71 15.98 2.78
N ILE A 31 -6.57 15.60 3.73
CA ILE A 31 -7.28 16.56 4.61
C ILE A 31 -6.27 17.39 5.42
N LEU A 32 -5.20 16.77 5.95
CA LEU A 32 -4.18 17.48 6.70
C LEU A 32 -3.36 18.44 5.81
N ILE A 33 -3.08 18.05 4.57
CA ILE A 33 -2.44 18.95 3.60
C ILE A 33 -3.32 20.16 3.31
N ASP A 34 -4.63 19.98 3.08
CA ASP A 34 -5.54 21.09 2.81
C ASP A 34 -5.61 22.06 4.01
N LYS A 35 -5.66 21.53 5.23
CA LYS A 35 -5.57 22.34 6.47
C LYS A 35 -4.28 23.15 6.53
N ILE A 36 -3.13 22.56 6.19
CA ILE A 36 -1.84 23.25 6.18
C ILE A 36 -1.80 24.32 5.08
N ARG A 37 -2.29 24.03 3.87
CA ARG A 37 -2.37 25.02 2.78
C ARG A 37 -3.26 26.20 3.15
N THR A 38 -4.38 25.93 3.79
CA THR A 38 -5.30 26.95 4.31
C THR A 38 -4.64 27.80 5.40
N ALA A 39 -4.03 27.18 6.41
CA ALA A 39 -3.32 27.87 7.49
C ALA A 39 -2.17 28.76 6.96
N ASN A 40 -1.45 28.29 5.95
CA ASN A 40 -0.41 29.07 5.26
C ASN A 40 -0.96 30.32 4.57
N ARG A 41 -2.11 30.21 3.89
CA ARG A 41 -2.81 31.33 3.26
C ARG A 41 -3.31 32.32 4.31
N ASP A 42 -3.89 31.82 5.40
CA ASP A 42 -4.44 32.66 6.46
C ASP A 42 -3.33 33.46 7.16
N LEU A 43 -2.19 32.82 7.45
CA LEU A 43 -1.00 33.48 7.97
C LEU A 43 -0.45 34.55 7.01
N LEU A 44 -0.46 34.30 5.70
CA LEU A 44 -0.05 35.31 4.72
C LEU A 44 -0.98 36.52 4.78
N ASN A 45 -2.29 36.28 4.81
CA ASN A 45 -3.30 37.34 4.86
C ASN A 45 -3.17 38.16 6.15
N SER A 46 -3.05 37.53 7.31
CA SER A 46 -2.90 38.25 8.58
C SER A 46 -1.58 39.03 8.67
N ARG A 47 -0.48 38.51 8.08
CA ARG A 47 0.77 39.27 7.95
C ARG A 47 0.63 40.51 7.05
N ASN A 48 -0.14 40.42 5.97
CA ASN A 48 -0.44 41.58 5.13
C ASN A 48 -1.24 42.63 5.93
N LEU A 49 -2.24 42.21 6.72
CA LEU A 49 -2.98 43.12 7.60
C LEU A 49 -2.07 43.81 8.63
N VAL A 50 -1.09 43.10 9.20
CA VAL A 50 -0.09 43.69 10.10
C VAL A 50 0.67 44.82 9.40
N TYR A 51 1.06 44.60 8.15
CA TYR A 51 1.75 45.61 7.36
C TYR A 51 0.85 46.80 7.03
N ASP A 52 -0.39 46.55 6.61
CA ASP A 52 -1.34 47.59 6.17
C ASP A 52 -1.82 48.47 7.34
N TYR A 53 -2.04 47.87 8.51
CA TYR A 53 -2.55 48.55 9.70
C TYR A 53 -1.43 49.09 10.61
N ARG A 54 -0.17 49.10 10.17
CA ARG A 54 0.98 49.50 10.99
C ARG A 54 0.92 50.91 11.61
N TYR A 55 0.05 51.78 11.10
CA TYR A 55 -0.17 53.14 11.60
C TYR A 55 -1.62 53.40 12.04
N THR A 56 -2.42 52.35 12.25
CA THR A 56 -3.83 52.46 12.66
C THR A 56 -4.06 51.81 14.03
N GLU A 57 -5.21 52.11 14.64
CA GLU A 57 -5.61 51.50 15.92
C GLU A 57 -5.77 49.97 15.84
N LYS A 58 -5.99 49.43 14.63
CA LYS A 58 -6.15 47.98 14.36
C LYS A 58 -4.83 47.20 14.36
N PHE A 59 -3.68 47.87 14.53
CA PHE A 59 -2.38 47.21 14.46
C PHE A 59 -2.21 46.07 15.48
N GLN A 60 -2.67 46.26 16.72
CA GLN A 60 -2.52 45.25 17.78
C GLN A 60 -3.41 44.03 17.53
N GLU A 61 -4.61 44.26 16.99
CA GLU A 61 -5.51 43.19 16.57
C GLU A 61 -4.87 42.36 15.45
N ALA A 62 -4.38 43.00 14.39
CA ALA A 62 -3.71 42.32 13.28
C ALA A 62 -2.48 41.52 13.74
N LYS A 63 -1.69 42.07 14.67
CA LYS A 63 -0.55 41.34 15.28
C LYS A 63 -1.00 40.09 16.01
N SER A 64 -2.06 40.20 16.81
CA SER A 64 -2.61 39.08 17.57
C SER A 64 -3.11 37.97 16.63
N MET A 65 -3.79 38.34 15.54
CA MET A 65 -4.21 37.40 14.49
C MET A 65 -3.01 36.69 13.86
N ALA A 66 -1.99 37.44 13.42
CA ALA A 66 -0.80 36.84 12.80
C ALA A 66 -0.04 35.91 13.76
N THR A 67 0.00 36.21 15.06
CA THR A 67 0.56 35.31 16.07
C THR A 67 -0.27 34.04 16.21
N ALA A 68 -1.60 34.15 16.25
CA ALA A 68 -2.50 32.99 16.35
C ALA A 68 -2.39 32.08 15.12
N ASP A 69 -2.45 32.65 13.91
CA ASP A 69 -2.31 31.90 12.65
C ASP A 69 -0.94 31.21 12.55
N SER A 70 0.12 31.89 13.02
CA SER A 70 1.47 31.31 13.03
C SER A 70 1.58 30.13 13.99
N ALA A 71 0.94 30.21 15.17
CA ALA A 71 0.92 29.13 16.14
C ALA A 71 0.11 27.93 15.61
N TYR A 72 -1.06 28.20 15.02
CA TYR A 72 -1.91 27.18 14.41
C TYR A 72 -1.22 26.46 13.24
N LEU A 73 -0.59 27.20 12.33
CA LEU A 73 0.19 26.60 11.24
C LEU A 73 1.30 25.70 11.79
N ALA A 74 2.06 26.16 12.79
CA ALA A 74 3.13 25.37 13.40
C ALA A 74 2.59 24.07 14.03
N GLU A 75 1.44 24.12 14.69
CA GLU A 75 0.76 22.96 15.24
C GLU A 75 0.39 21.94 14.14
N GLN A 76 -0.26 22.40 13.06
CA GLN A 76 -0.67 21.51 11.96
C GLN A 76 0.53 20.88 11.25
N VAL A 77 1.59 21.65 11.00
CA VAL A 77 2.83 21.16 10.38
C VAL A 77 3.53 20.14 11.27
N ASN A 78 3.60 20.38 12.58
CA ASN A 78 4.17 19.42 13.53
C ASN A 78 3.35 18.13 13.58
N ALA A 79 2.02 18.23 13.62
CA ALA A 79 1.13 17.07 13.59
C ALA A 79 1.34 16.23 12.31
N PHE A 80 1.44 16.89 11.15
CA PHE A 80 1.68 16.24 9.87
C PHE A 80 3.00 15.46 9.85
N TYR A 81 4.13 16.10 10.19
CA TYR A 81 5.42 15.40 10.13
C TYR A 81 5.61 14.36 11.23
N ASN A 82 4.90 14.48 12.35
CA ASN A 82 4.90 13.43 13.38
C ASN A 82 4.15 12.18 12.91
N ARG A 83 3.05 12.34 12.15
CA ARG A 83 2.30 11.21 11.60
C ARG A 83 2.93 10.65 10.32
N TYR A 84 3.46 11.52 9.46
CA TYR A 84 3.96 11.18 8.14
C TYR A 84 5.44 11.54 8.01
N SER A 85 6.28 10.82 8.77
CA SER A 85 7.72 11.08 8.81
C SER A 85 8.41 10.87 7.45
N PHE A 86 7.80 10.09 6.54
CA PHE A 86 8.34 9.88 5.19
C PHE A 86 8.43 11.17 4.36
N ALA A 87 7.59 12.17 4.66
CA ALA A 87 7.54 13.46 3.99
C ALA A 87 8.54 14.49 4.57
N LYS A 88 9.12 14.19 5.73
CA LYS A 88 10.00 15.12 6.44
C LYS A 88 11.31 15.34 5.68
N ASP A 89 11.81 16.57 5.72
CA ASP A 89 13.08 17.00 5.12
C ASP A 89 13.19 16.82 3.59
N LYS A 90 12.06 16.56 2.91
CA LYS A 90 11.97 16.47 1.45
C LYS A 90 11.46 17.79 0.87
N ALA A 91 12.23 18.38 -0.05
CA ALA A 91 11.93 19.68 -0.65
C ALA A 91 10.57 19.70 -1.36
N ASP A 92 10.24 18.63 -2.07
CA ASP A 92 8.98 18.51 -2.82
C ASP A 92 7.76 18.54 -1.90
N TRP A 93 7.82 17.84 -0.77
CA TRP A 93 6.76 17.88 0.25
C TRP A 93 6.64 19.28 0.88
N ASN A 94 7.76 19.94 1.17
CA ASN A 94 7.73 21.32 1.69
C ASN A 94 7.09 22.32 0.71
N LEU A 95 7.29 22.11 -0.59
CA LEU A 95 6.63 22.90 -1.64
C LEU A 95 5.15 22.55 -1.74
N PHE A 96 4.83 21.26 -1.69
CA PHE A 96 3.48 20.73 -1.79
C PHE A 96 2.56 21.18 -0.65
N LEU A 97 3.10 21.44 0.54
CA LEU A 97 2.33 21.95 1.68
C LEU A 97 1.97 23.44 1.57
N LYS A 98 2.55 24.17 0.60
CA LYS A 98 2.23 25.58 0.38
C LYS A 98 0.99 25.74 -0.51
N PRO A 99 0.19 26.80 -0.32
CA PRO A 99 -0.83 27.21 -1.27
C PRO A 99 -0.19 27.80 -2.54
N VAL A 100 -0.96 27.85 -3.63
CA VAL A 100 -0.54 28.42 -4.94
C VAL A 100 0.05 29.83 -4.80
N SER A 101 -0.57 30.68 -3.97
CA SER A 101 -0.11 32.05 -3.70
C SER A 101 1.29 32.15 -3.08
N GLN A 102 1.85 31.03 -2.63
CA GLN A 102 3.18 30.94 -2.01
C GLN A 102 4.11 29.98 -2.77
N GLY A 103 3.82 29.72 -4.06
CA GLY A 103 4.60 28.85 -4.92
C GLY A 103 4.27 27.37 -4.76
N GLY A 104 3.21 27.03 -4.03
CA GLY A 104 2.66 25.68 -4.03
C GLY A 104 2.07 25.30 -5.39
N PRO A 105 1.80 24.01 -5.62
CA PRO A 105 1.35 23.54 -6.91
C PRO A 105 -0.10 23.92 -7.22
N GLU A 106 -0.37 24.17 -8.50
CA GLU A 106 -1.69 24.57 -9.01
C GLU A 106 -2.68 23.41 -9.22
N TYR A 107 -2.22 22.16 -9.15
CA TYR A 107 -3.10 21.01 -9.35
C TYR A 107 -4.06 20.78 -8.16
N SER A 108 -5.22 20.19 -8.48
CA SER A 108 -6.25 19.81 -7.52
C SER A 108 -5.74 18.73 -6.57
N LEU A 109 -5.80 19.01 -5.26
CA LEU A 109 -5.51 18.00 -4.23
C LEU A 109 -6.46 16.81 -4.33
N GLN A 110 -7.74 17.08 -4.62
CA GLN A 110 -8.77 16.06 -4.72
C GLN A 110 -8.52 15.14 -5.92
N ASP A 111 -8.11 15.69 -7.06
CA ASP A 111 -7.82 14.89 -8.24
C ASP A 111 -6.59 14.02 -7.98
N PHE A 112 -5.54 14.59 -7.38
CA PHE A 112 -4.35 13.82 -7.05
C PHE A 112 -4.63 12.71 -6.02
N GLU A 113 -5.43 12.99 -4.98
CA GLU A 113 -5.92 11.98 -4.04
C GLU A 113 -6.64 10.85 -4.77
N ASN A 114 -7.62 11.19 -5.61
CA ASN A 114 -8.44 10.23 -6.33
C ASN A 114 -7.59 9.36 -7.27
N GLU A 115 -6.62 9.96 -7.95
CA GLU A 115 -5.69 9.28 -8.85
C GLU A 115 -4.84 8.26 -8.09
N ILE A 116 -4.20 8.65 -6.98
CA ILE A 116 -3.39 7.76 -6.16
C ILE A 116 -4.25 6.65 -5.53
N LEU A 117 -5.42 6.99 -5.00
CA LEU A 117 -6.33 6.02 -4.41
C LEU A 117 -6.80 5.00 -5.45
N GLN A 118 -7.09 5.42 -6.69
CA GLN A 118 -7.46 4.52 -7.76
C GLN A 118 -6.32 3.56 -8.12
N ILE A 119 -5.08 4.04 -8.15
CA ILE A 119 -3.90 3.20 -8.40
C ILE A 119 -3.77 2.14 -7.30
N CYS A 120 -3.93 2.51 -6.02
CA CYS A 120 -3.95 1.56 -4.91
C CYS A 120 -5.08 0.54 -5.03
N ARG A 121 -6.31 0.98 -5.31
CA ARG A 121 -7.49 0.13 -5.52
C ARG A 121 -7.29 -0.89 -6.64
N ASN A 122 -6.69 -0.49 -7.75
CA ASN A 122 -6.38 -1.41 -8.84
C ASN A 122 -5.43 -2.53 -8.39
N ARG A 123 -4.47 -2.24 -7.52
CA ARG A 123 -3.53 -3.25 -6.98
C ARG A 123 -4.18 -4.14 -5.92
N TRP A 124 -4.99 -3.58 -5.03
CA TRP A 124 -5.77 -4.38 -4.07
C TRP A 124 -6.82 -5.28 -4.74
N ALA A 125 -7.41 -4.85 -5.86
CA ALA A 125 -8.34 -5.65 -6.63
C ALA A 125 -7.67 -6.94 -7.14
N VAL A 126 -6.48 -6.82 -7.75
CA VAL A 126 -5.63 -7.97 -8.12
C VAL A 126 -5.32 -8.81 -6.88
N GLY A 127 -4.90 -8.17 -5.80
CA GLY A 127 -4.57 -8.82 -4.54
C GLY A 127 -3.07 -8.83 -4.30
N ILE A 128 -2.69 -8.41 -3.10
CA ILE A 128 -1.30 -8.21 -2.69
C ILE A 128 -0.99 -9.16 -1.53
N LEU A 129 -0.10 -10.11 -1.76
CA LEU A 129 0.38 -11.09 -0.79
C LEU A 129 1.23 -10.42 0.30
N ASP A 130 1.01 -10.81 1.55
CA ASP A 130 1.82 -10.38 2.71
C ASP A 130 3.17 -11.10 2.82
N ILE A 131 3.39 -12.11 1.96
CA ILE A 131 4.66 -12.78 1.77
C ILE A 131 5.19 -12.58 0.36
N GLN A 132 6.51 -12.64 0.21
CA GLN A 132 7.16 -12.61 -1.10
C GLN A 132 6.70 -13.81 -1.94
N LYS A 133 6.43 -13.57 -3.22
CA LYS A 133 5.98 -14.62 -4.15
C LYS A 133 6.99 -15.76 -4.27
N SER A 134 8.28 -15.48 -4.12
CA SER A 134 9.36 -16.47 -4.11
C SER A 134 9.29 -17.50 -2.96
N LYS A 135 8.54 -17.19 -1.89
CA LYS A 135 8.32 -18.12 -0.76
C LYS A 135 7.17 -19.09 -0.99
N VAL A 136 6.33 -18.82 -2.00
CA VAL A 136 5.22 -19.71 -2.38
C VAL A 136 5.77 -20.86 -3.20
N ILE A 137 5.66 -22.07 -2.65
CA ILE A 137 6.11 -23.30 -3.32
C ILE A 137 4.97 -24.06 -4.01
N SER A 138 3.73 -23.69 -3.72
CA SER A 138 2.54 -24.34 -4.27
C SER A 138 2.27 -23.88 -5.70
N ILE A 139 1.67 -24.77 -6.49
CA ILE A 139 1.23 -24.49 -7.87
C ILE A 139 0.04 -23.54 -7.87
N ASP A 140 -0.82 -23.68 -6.87
CA ASP A 140 -2.02 -22.89 -6.68
C ASP A 140 -2.00 -22.19 -5.32
N LEU A 141 -2.74 -21.09 -5.26
CA LEU A 141 -3.04 -20.30 -4.07
C LEU A 141 -4.54 -20.33 -3.85
N ALA A 142 -4.99 -20.67 -2.64
CA ALA A 142 -6.39 -20.57 -2.27
C ALA A 142 -6.63 -19.24 -1.56
N VAL A 143 -7.46 -18.38 -2.14
CA VAL A 143 -7.84 -17.10 -1.53
C VAL A 143 -9.25 -17.22 -0.99
N ASP A 144 -9.39 -17.17 0.32
CA ASP A 144 -10.66 -17.05 1.01
C ASP A 144 -11.17 -15.61 0.91
N GLN A 145 -12.41 -15.48 0.46
CA GLN A 145 -13.13 -14.21 0.31
C GLN A 145 -14.41 -14.16 1.15
N GLY A 146 -14.61 -15.11 2.08
CA GLY A 146 -15.78 -15.19 2.97
C GLY A 146 -16.78 -16.29 2.61
N ASP A 147 -16.71 -16.83 1.39
CA ASP A 147 -17.57 -17.93 0.91
C ASP A 147 -16.73 -19.15 0.49
N ILE A 148 -16.62 -19.41 -0.81
CA ILE A 148 -15.87 -20.52 -1.39
C ILE A 148 -14.49 -19.98 -1.79
N PRO A 149 -13.39 -20.57 -1.28
CA PRO A 149 -12.05 -20.16 -1.68
C PRO A 149 -11.83 -20.29 -3.18
N THR A 150 -11.32 -19.22 -3.79
CA THR A 150 -10.97 -19.20 -5.22
C THR A 150 -9.50 -19.58 -5.38
N LEU A 151 -9.21 -20.43 -6.36
CA LEU A 151 -7.84 -20.82 -6.70
C LEU A 151 -7.23 -19.86 -7.71
N PHE A 152 -6.01 -19.41 -7.44
CA PHE A 152 -5.20 -18.56 -8.30
C PHE A 152 -3.83 -19.19 -8.53
N LYS A 153 -3.24 -18.95 -9.70
CA LYS A 153 -1.81 -19.15 -9.90
C LYS A 153 -1.02 -18.03 -9.22
N PRO A 154 0.19 -18.30 -8.68
CA PRO A 154 1.05 -17.26 -8.12
C PRO A 154 1.34 -16.08 -9.07
N VAL A 155 1.29 -16.30 -10.39
CA VAL A 155 1.51 -15.24 -11.39
C VAL A 155 0.34 -14.25 -11.49
N GLU A 156 -0.87 -14.66 -11.10
CA GLU A 156 -2.10 -13.84 -11.21
C GLU A 156 -2.26 -12.85 -10.06
N LEU A 157 -1.52 -13.02 -8.98
CA LEU A 157 -1.54 -12.14 -7.80
C LEU A 157 -0.21 -11.40 -7.69
N ASN A 158 -0.16 -10.32 -6.92
CA ASN A 158 1.05 -9.54 -6.69
C ASN A 158 1.61 -9.83 -5.31
N ASP A 159 2.94 -9.80 -5.15
CA ASP A 159 3.50 -9.46 -3.85
C ASP A 159 3.67 -7.95 -3.75
N LEU A 160 4.06 -7.45 -2.58
CA LEU A 160 4.14 -6.01 -2.32
C LEU A 160 5.11 -5.29 -3.27
N ASN A 161 6.24 -5.89 -3.59
CA ASN A 161 7.24 -5.30 -4.49
C ASN A 161 6.72 -5.21 -5.93
N GLN A 162 6.04 -6.25 -6.40
CA GLN A 162 5.40 -6.21 -7.73
C GLN A 162 4.30 -5.15 -7.77
N ALA A 163 3.46 -5.09 -6.72
CA ALA A 163 2.38 -4.11 -6.64
C ALA A 163 2.91 -2.67 -6.70
N TRP A 164 3.97 -2.35 -5.97
CA TRP A 164 4.64 -1.05 -6.04
C TRP A 164 5.26 -0.78 -7.41
N THR A 165 5.95 -1.76 -7.99
CA THR A 165 6.54 -1.62 -9.34
C THR A 165 5.48 -1.26 -10.37
N ASP A 166 4.38 -2.01 -10.40
CA ASP A 166 3.29 -1.80 -11.35
C ASP A 166 2.57 -0.47 -11.07
N ALA A 167 2.45 -0.05 -9.80
CA ALA A 167 1.86 1.24 -9.45
C ALA A 167 2.76 2.41 -9.89
N ARG A 168 4.09 2.30 -9.76
CA ARG A 168 5.03 3.31 -10.27
C ARG A 168 4.94 3.47 -11.79
N VAL A 169 4.73 2.37 -12.51
CA VAL A 169 4.50 2.39 -13.96
C VAL A 169 3.22 3.16 -14.28
N ASP A 170 2.13 2.95 -13.55
CA ASP A 170 0.88 3.69 -13.76
C ASP A 170 1.03 5.18 -13.45
N ILE A 171 1.72 5.54 -12.35
CA ILE A 171 2.03 6.93 -12.01
C ILE A 171 2.88 7.60 -13.10
N THR A 172 3.91 6.93 -13.61
CA THR A 172 4.75 7.44 -14.69
C THR A 172 3.97 7.67 -15.98
N LYS A 173 2.99 6.80 -16.27
CA LYS A 173 2.13 6.98 -17.45
C LYS A 173 1.16 8.14 -17.27
N LEU A 174 0.61 8.29 -16.06
CA LEU A 174 -0.35 9.34 -15.72
C LEU A 174 0.30 10.73 -15.74
N TYR A 175 1.51 10.85 -15.17
CA TYR A 175 2.32 12.06 -15.19
C TYR A 175 3.54 11.82 -16.08
N SER A 176 3.34 11.94 -17.39
CA SER A 176 4.35 11.62 -18.40
C SER A 176 5.51 12.61 -18.44
N ASP A 177 5.32 13.84 -17.95
CA ASP A 177 6.37 14.82 -17.76
C ASP A 177 7.30 14.39 -16.61
N GLU A 178 8.59 14.23 -16.88
CA GLU A 178 9.60 13.85 -15.88
C GLU A 178 9.84 14.92 -14.82
N THR A 179 9.45 16.17 -15.09
CA THR A 179 9.56 17.28 -14.15
C THR A 179 8.33 17.43 -13.26
N ASP A 180 7.28 16.63 -13.48
CA ASP A 180 6.07 16.65 -12.66
C ASP A 180 6.33 16.02 -11.29
N VAL A 181 6.38 16.88 -10.26
CA VAL A 181 6.59 16.48 -8.87
C VAL A 181 5.57 15.45 -8.35
N ARG A 182 4.38 15.35 -8.96
CA ARG A 182 3.38 14.33 -8.60
C ARG A 182 3.89 12.89 -8.80
N ARG A 183 4.92 12.69 -9.63
CA ARG A 183 5.59 11.39 -9.77
C ARG A 183 6.24 10.96 -8.47
N ASP A 184 7.14 11.78 -7.95
CA ASP A 184 7.91 11.46 -6.74
C ASP A 184 7.01 11.44 -5.50
N LEU A 185 6.08 12.39 -5.40
CA LEU A 185 5.06 12.39 -4.34
C LEU A 185 4.19 11.14 -4.44
N GLY A 186 3.73 10.77 -5.64
CA GLY A 186 2.92 9.58 -5.86
C GLY A 186 3.67 8.30 -5.48
N TYR A 187 4.96 8.21 -5.78
CA TYR A 187 5.79 7.07 -5.38
C TYR A 187 5.91 6.92 -3.87
N ASP A 188 6.13 8.04 -3.17
CA ASP A 188 6.13 8.05 -1.71
C ASP A 188 4.78 7.58 -1.15
N LEU A 189 3.67 8.07 -1.70
CA LEU A 189 2.32 7.73 -1.25
C LEU A 189 1.99 6.24 -1.46
N ILE A 190 2.31 5.65 -2.61
CA ILE A 190 2.04 4.21 -2.81
C ILE A 190 2.89 3.33 -1.89
N ILE A 191 4.10 3.75 -1.52
CA ILE A 191 4.93 3.00 -0.57
C ILE A 191 4.32 3.07 0.83
N GLU A 192 3.86 4.26 1.22
CA GLU A 192 3.30 4.50 2.54
C GLU A 192 1.96 3.77 2.71
N PHE A 193 1.01 3.96 1.79
CA PHE A 193 -0.39 3.54 1.98
C PHE A 193 -0.76 2.20 1.34
N MET A 194 0.01 1.72 0.36
CA MET A 194 -0.31 0.42 -0.27
C MET A 194 0.22 -0.72 0.59
N LYS A 195 -0.68 -1.40 1.31
CA LYS A 195 -0.36 -2.58 2.14
C LYS A 195 -0.91 -3.87 1.53
N PRO A 196 -0.33 -5.04 1.88
CA PRO A 196 -0.89 -6.33 1.51
C PRO A 196 -2.32 -6.53 2.02
N ASN A 197 -3.22 -6.98 1.15
CA ASN A 197 -4.61 -7.30 1.50
C ASN A 197 -4.94 -8.79 1.42
N LEU A 198 -3.95 -9.64 1.12
CA LEU A 198 -4.04 -11.09 1.18
C LEU A 198 -3.10 -11.60 2.28
N ILE A 199 -3.68 -12.03 3.40
CA ILE A 199 -2.95 -12.43 4.61
C ILE A 199 -2.77 -13.94 4.65
N TYR A 200 -1.52 -14.40 4.74
CA TYR A 200 -1.18 -15.80 4.71
C TYR A 200 -1.68 -16.55 5.95
N ASP A 201 -2.56 -17.54 5.75
CA ASP A 201 -2.96 -18.49 6.79
C ASP A 201 -1.90 -19.59 6.93
N LYS A 202 -0.82 -19.22 7.61
CA LYS A 202 0.32 -20.09 7.87
C LYS A 202 -0.09 -21.38 8.59
N GLU A 203 -0.92 -21.28 9.62
CA GLU A 203 -1.30 -22.41 10.45
C GLU A 203 -2.04 -23.48 9.63
N THR A 204 -3.06 -23.06 8.87
CA THR A 204 -3.84 -24.00 8.06
C THR A 204 -2.99 -24.57 6.93
N THR A 205 -2.19 -23.75 6.25
CA THR A 205 -1.31 -24.23 5.17
C THR A 205 -0.30 -25.25 5.67
N GLU A 206 0.44 -24.97 6.75
CA GLU A 206 1.46 -25.89 7.27
C GLU A 206 0.84 -27.19 7.79
N ARG A 207 -0.33 -27.11 8.44
CA ARG A 207 -1.07 -28.29 8.88
C ARG A 207 -1.48 -29.18 7.71
N ARG A 208 -1.99 -28.61 6.63
CA ARG A 208 -2.39 -29.37 5.43
C ARG A 208 -1.19 -29.95 4.70
N GLN A 209 -0.12 -29.19 4.55
CA GLN A 209 1.13 -29.65 3.95
C GLN A 209 1.73 -30.83 4.72
N LYS A 210 1.76 -30.75 6.06
CA LYS A 210 2.22 -31.86 6.92
C LYS A 210 1.34 -33.09 6.75
N ALA A 211 0.02 -32.93 6.84
CA ALA A 211 -0.91 -34.05 6.63
C ALA A 211 -0.77 -34.69 5.23
N ARG A 212 -0.45 -33.89 4.21
CA ARG A 212 -0.18 -34.37 2.85
C ARG A 212 1.13 -35.13 2.77
N GLN A 213 2.20 -34.66 3.42
CA GLN A 213 3.48 -35.36 3.52
C GLN A 213 3.34 -36.71 4.24
N ASP A 214 2.59 -36.74 5.35
CA ASP A 214 2.40 -37.95 6.16
C ASP A 214 1.62 -39.05 5.41
N ARG A 215 0.82 -38.66 4.41
CA ARG A 215 0.06 -39.59 3.55
C ARG A 215 0.87 -40.15 2.37
N ILE A 216 2.06 -39.63 2.08
CA ILE A 216 2.92 -40.18 1.02
C ILE A 216 3.53 -41.49 1.55
N PRO A 217 3.24 -42.66 0.94
CA PRO A 217 3.81 -43.93 1.38
C PRO A 217 5.34 -43.86 1.31
N ARG A 218 6.01 -44.09 2.45
CA ARG A 218 7.49 -44.10 2.52
C ARG A 218 8.11 -45.35 1.90
N SER A 219 7.30 -46.31 1.46
CA SER A 219 7.74 -47.53 0.83
C SER A 219 7.99 -47.30 -0.67
N GLN A 220 9.20 -46.90 -1.04
CA GLN A 220 9.79 -47.57 -2.20
C GLN A 220 9.92 -49.03 -1.77
N GLY A 221 9.23 -49.93 -2.46
CA GLY A 221 9.37 -51.35 -2.21
C GLY A 221 10.85 -51.70 -2.24
N ILE A 222 11.36 -52.23 -1.13
CA ILE A 222 12.64 -52.91 -1.14
C ILE A 222 12.37 -54.18 -1.96
N VAL A 223 12.70 -54.16 -3.25
CA VAL A 223 12.86 -55.40 -4.00
C VAL A 223 14.12 -56.04 -3.44
N LEU A 224 13.95 -56.98 -2.51
CA LEU A 224 15.03 -57.88 -2.11
C LEU A 224 15.45 -58.66 -3.37
N LYS A 225 16.76 -58.85 -3.54
CA LYS A 225 17.41 -59.30 -4.78
C LYS A 225 16.95 -60.67 -5.33
N ASP A 226 16.07 -61.39 -4.63
CA ASP A 226 15.69 -62.77 -4.92
C ASP A 226 14.17 -63.05 -4.94
N GLU A 227 13.29 -62.04 -5.01
CA GLU A 227 11.85 -62.29 -5.16
C GLU A 227 11.39 -62.16 -6.62
N MET A 228 11.07 -63.31 -7.22
CA MET A 228 10.49 -63.46 -8.56
C MET A 228 8.98 -63.25 -8.50
N ILE A 229 8.46 -62.26 -9.25
CA ILE A 229 7.01 -62.11 -9.45
C ILE A 229 6.55 -63.21 -10.42
N VAL A 230 5.87 -64.23 -9.90
CA VAL A 230 5.25 -65.28 -10.72
C VAL A 230 3.90 -64.78 -11.21
N ASN A 231 3.81 -64.38 -12.49
CA ASN A 231 2.54 -64.15 -13.17
C ASN A 231 1.81 -65.50 -13.36
N ALA A 232 0.84 -65.78 -12.51
CA ALA A 232 -0.10 -66.87 -12.73
C ALA A 232 -1.24 -66.37 -13.62
N ASN A 233 -1.22 -66.72 -14.91
CA ASN A 233 -2.42 -66.90 -15.74
C ASN A 233 -2.06 -67.52 -17.10
N GLN A 234 -2.02 -68.85 -17.16
CA GLN A 234 -2.30 -69.63 -18.37
C GLN A 234 -3.57 -70.44 -18.11
N ARG A 235 -4.57 -70.33 -19.00
CA ARG A 235 -5.70 -71.26 -19.09
C ARG A 235 -5.55 -72.06 -20.39
N ILE A 236 -5.80 -73.38 -20.28
CA ILE A 236 -5.81 -74.39 -21.36
C ILE A 236 -6.96 -74.11 -22.33
#